data_AF-X5ZCV8-F1
#
_entry.id   AF-X5ZCV8-F1
#
_cell.length_a   1.000
_cell.length_b   1.000
_cell.length_c   1.000
_cell.angle_alpha   90.00
_cell.angle_beta   90.00
_cell.angle_gamma   90.00
#
_symmetry.space_group_name_H-M   'P 1'
#
loop_
_entity.id
_entity.type
_entity.pdbx_description
1 polymer ?
#
loop_
_entity_poly.entity_id
_entity_poly.type
_entity_poly.pdbx_seq_one_letter_code
_entity_poly.pdbx_strand_id
1 'polypeptide(L)'
;MSQIAAAASARSEIIAPGKTKNDWTKFAKVLVPGGDANVWAEAFNTYLLARLQSRYLGPIGMLRDNGRWEGEGFTIVSVQCALIEFLAATRAGKKYRHKNAQSPHEYQNSRKLFVDFLFQTSPFDQLFSEGDAEDFYINVRCALLHEARTKDGWIIWVTGAVPVDCKKKIVYRDSFQATIEGYINDYGLALTVDASLQGAFMRKFNDLAA
;
A
#
# COMPACT_ATOMS: atom_id res chain seq x y z
N MET A 1 11.19 -34.89 -38.49
CA MET A 1 11.93 -33.92 -37.67
C MET A 1 11.21 -32.59 -37.69
N SER A 2 10.88 -32.04 -36.53
CA SER A 2 11.03 -30.61 -36.17
C SER A 2 10.08 -30.29 -35.02
N GLN A 3 10.60 -30.41 -33.79
CA GLN A 3 10.02 -29.76 -32.63
C GLN A 3 10.49 -28.31 -32.64
N ILE A 4 9.58 -27.36 -32.86
CA ILE A 4 9.81 -25.97 -32.48
C ILE A 4 9.18 -25.80 -31.10
N ALA A 5 9.96 -26.09 -30.07
CA ALA A 5 9.65 -25.63 -28.72
C ALA A 5 9.98 -24.13 -28.69
N ALA A 6 8.95 -23.29 -28.71
CA ALA A 6 9.10 -21.88 -28.39
C ALA A 6 9.63 -21.79 -26.95
N ALA A 7 10.87 -21.32 -26.80
CA ALA A 7 11.40 -20.98 -25.49
C ALA A 7 10.49 -19.91 -24.88
N ALA A 8 9.74 -20.27 -23.84
CA ALA A 8 9.00 -19.30 -23.04
C ALA A 8 10.04 -18.32 -22.48
N SER A 9 10.09 -17.11 -23.06
CA SER A 9 10.90 -16.02 -22.54
C SER A 9 10.57 -15.88 -21.05
N ALA A 10 11.56 -16.09 -20.19
CA ALA A 10 11.40 -15.89 -18.76
C ALA A 10 10.78 -14.50 -18.53
N ARG A 11 9.55 -14.47 -18.00
CA ARG A 11 8.85 -13.21 -17.74
C ARG A 11 9.72 -12.41 -16.77
N SER A 12 10.26 -11.29 -17.22
CA SER A 12 11.09 -10.45 -16.36
C SER A 12 10.30 -10.03 -15.12
N GLU A 13 10.91 -10.12 -13.94
CA GLU A 13 10.31 -9.65 -12.70
C GLU A 13 10.24 -8.12 -12.71
N ILE A 14 9.02 -7.60 -12.85
CA ILE A 14 8.75 -6.17 -12.98
C ILE A 14 8.42 -5.58 -11.59
N ILE A 15 9.15 -4.56 -11.17
CA ILE A 15 8.96 -3.83 -9.90
C ILE A 15 7.93 -2.71 -10.05
N ALA A 16 7.95 -2.02 -11.19
CA ALA A 16 6.99 -0.98 -11.57
C ALA A 16 6.82 -1.04 -13.10
N PRO A 17 5.75 -0.48 -13.72
CA PRO A 17 5.53 -0.56 -15.16
C PRO A 17 6.80 -0.27 -15.99
N GLY A 18 7.25 -1.25 -16.77
CA GLY A 18 8.46 -1.14 -17.59
C GLY A 18 9.80 -1.10 -16.82
N LYS A 19 9.81 -1.35 -15.50
CA LYS A 19 11.01 -1.34 -14.65
C LYS A 19 11.24 -2.70 -14.01
N THR A 20 12.42 -3.26 -14.27
CA THR A 20 12.89 -4.53 -13.72
C THR A 20 13.72 -4.32 -12.44
N LYS A 21 14.12 -5.42 -11.80
CA LYS A 21 15.12 -5.38 -10.71
C LYS A 21 16.48 -4.84 -11.10
N ASN A 22 16.89 -5.04 -12.35
CA ASN A 22 18.15 -4.48 -12.85
C ASN A 22 18.06 -2.96 -13.00
N ASP A 23 16.89 -2.45 -13.41
CA ASP A 23 16.65 -1.01 -13.50
C ASP A 23 16.67 -0.37 -12.12
N TRP A 24 15.99 -0.98 -11.13
CA TRP A 24 16.08 -0.51 -9.74
C TRP A 24 17.52 -0.56 -9.22
N THR A 25 18.24 -1.67 -9.38
CA THR A 25 19.63 -1.80 -8.90
C THR A 25 20.57 -0.76 -9.51
N LYS A 26 20.36 -0.38 -10.78
CA LYS A 26 21.11 0.72 -11.42
C LYS A 26 20.73 2.07 -10.83
N PHE A 27 19.44 2.36 -10.73
CA PHE A 27 18.92 3.63 -10.23
C PHE A 27 19.25 3.85 -8.74
N ALA A 28 19.17 2.81 -7.90
CA ALA A 28 19.44 2.90 -6.48
C ALA A 28 20.89 3.34 -6.16
N LYS A 29 21.84 3.20 -7.10
CA LYS A 29 23.22 3.68 -6.93
C LYS A 29 23.33 5.20 -6.90
N VAL A 30 22.36 5.92 -7.45
CA VAL A 30 22.34 7.40 -7.41
C VAL A 30 21.52 7.95 -6.24
N LEU A 31 20.84 7.09 -5.48
CA LEU A 31 20.07 7.49 -4.32
C LEU A 31 20.99 7.66 -3.10
N VAL A 32 21.06 8.89 -2.62
CA VAL A 32 21.78 9.26 -1.40
C VAL A 32 20.78 9.90 -0.43
N PRO A 33 20.58 9.35 0.78
CA PRO A 33 19.75 9.99 1.79
C PRO A 33 20.22 11.42 2.10
N GLY A 34 19.31 12.39 2.09
CA GLY A 34 19.59 13.82 2.16
C GLY A 34 20.15 14.43 0.87
N GLY A 35 20.20 13.66 -0.22
CA GLY A 35 20.68 14.09 -1.53
C GLY A 35 19.64 14.87 -2.36
N ASP A 36 19.82 14.87 -3.68
CA ASP A 36 19.01 15.66 -4.60
C ASP A 36 17.51 15.27 -4.57
N ALA A 37 16.68 16.24 -4.22
CA ALA A 37 15.22 16.12 -4.15
C ALA A 37 14.60 15.64 -5.48
N ASN A 38 15.16 16.02 -6.63
CA ASN A 38 14.64 15.60 -7.94
C ASN A 38 14.86 14.10 -8.19
N VAL A 39 16.00 13.56 -7.74
CA VAL A 39 16.28 12.13 -7.86
C VAL A 39 15.34 11.32 -6.95
N TRP A 40 15.03 11.84 -5.76
CA TRP A 40 14.03 11.23 -4.87
C TRP A 40 12.61 11.33 -5.41
N ALA A 41 12.25 12.45 -6.05
CA ALA A 41 10.97 12.59 -6.76
C ALA A 41 10.87 11.58 -7.91
N GLU A 42 11.96 11.34 -8.66
CA GLU A 42 12.00 10.29 -9.68
C GLU A 42 11.84 8.89 -9.06
N ALA A 43 12.49 8.62 -7.92
CA ALA A 43 12.32 7.35 -7.18
C ALA A 43 10.84 7.11 -6.83
N PHE A 44 10.18 8.13 -6.29
CA PHE A 44 8.76 8.09 -5.96
C PHE A 44 7.91 7.83 -7.20
N ASN A 45 8.01 8.70 -8.22
CA ASN A 45 7.15 8.67 -9.40
C ASN A 45 7.32 7.37 -10.20
N THR A 46 8.57 7.01 -10.48
CA THR A 46 8.91 5.90 -11.38
C THR A 46 8.70 4.54 -10.74
N TYR A 47 8.99 4.39 -9.44
CA TYR A 47 8.97 3.08 -8.80
C TYR A 47 7.79 2.89 -7.85
N LEU A 48 7.44 3.86 -7.01
CA LEU A 48 6.34 3.71 -6.07
C LEU A 48 5.00 4.06 -6.70
N LEU A 49 4.82 5.30 -7.15
CA LEU A 49 3.53 5.77 -7.66
C LEU A 49 3.10 4.96 -8.89
N ALA A 50 3.97 4.76 -9.88
CA ALA A 50 3.65 3.95 -11.06
C ALA A 50 3.27 2.49 -10.70
N ARG A 51 3.91 1.90 -9.67
CA ARG A 51 3.56 0.57 -9.16
C ARG A 51 2.17 0.57 -8.51
N LEU A 52 1.88 1.54 -7.66
CA LEU A 52 0.58 1.65 -7.00
C LEU A 52 -0.53 1.93 -8.01
N GLN A 53 -0.29 2.82 -8.98
CA GLN A 53 -1.23 3.18 -10.03
C GLN A 53 -1.62 1.96 -10.88
N SER A 54 -0.63 1.20 -11.35
CA SER A 54 -0.87 0.06 -12.25
C SER A 54 -1.52 -1.14 -11.56
N ARG A 55 -1.28 -1.34 -10.25
CA ARG A 55 -1.70 -2.57 -9.55
C ARG A 55 -2.90 -2.38 -8.63
N TYR A 56 -3.12 -1.15 -8.14
CA TYR A 56 -4.12 -0.88 -7.11
C TYR A 56 -5.00 0.31 -7.46
N LEU A 57 -4.45 1.52 -7.59
CA LEU A 57 -5.26 2.74 -7.73
C LEU A 57 -6.06 2.77 -9.04
N GLY A 58 -5.44 2.41 -10.18
CA GLY A 58 -6.12 2.29 -11.46
C GLY A 58 -7.25 1.24 -11.43
N PRO A 59 -6.99 0.00 -10.98
CA PRO A 59 -8.03 -1.00 -10.78
C PRO A 59 -9.17 -0.56 -9.84
N ILE A 60 -8.87 0.11 -8.72
CA ILE A 60 -9.90 0.69 -7.85
C ILE A 60 -10.74 1.70 -8.61
N GLY A 61 -10.12 2.62 -9.36
CA GLY A 61 -10.82 3.59 -10.20
C GLY A 61 -11.75 2.92 -11.21
N MET A 62 -11.30 1.87 -11.90
CA MET A 62 -12.14 1.12 -12.84
C MET A 62 -13.35 0.47 -12.16
N LEU A 63 -13.18 -0.11 -10.97
CA LEU A 63 -14.28 -0.72 -10.21
C LEU A 63 -15.27 0.33 -9.68
N ARG A 64 -14.76 1.49 -9.26
CA ARG A 64 -15.57 2.62 -8.80
C ARG A 64 -16.41 3.18 -9.95
N ASP A 65 -15.78 3.44 -11.09
CA ASP A 65 -16.39 4.17 -12.20
C ASP A 65 -17.35 3.29 -13.03
N ASN A 66 -17.19 1.97 -13.00
CA ASN A 66 -18.02 1.02 -13.75
C ASN A 66 -18.89 0.11 -12.86
N GLY A 67 -18.94 0.37 -11.55
CA GLY A 67 -19.64 -0.47 -10.58
C GLY A 67 -21.17 -0.40 -10.72
N ARG A 68 -21.84 -1.49 -10.31
CA ARG A 68 -23.31 -1.65 -10.27
C ARG A 68 -23.86 -1.67 -8.85
N TRP A 69 -23.02 -1.45 -7.83
CA TRP A 69 -23.38 -1.49 -6.41
C TRP A 69 -23.73 -2.88 -5.89
N GLU A 70 -23.22 -3.93 -6.55
CA GLU A 70 -23.54 -5.34 -6.28
C GLU A 70 -22.47 -6.04 -5.43
N GLY A 71 -21.40 -5.32 -5.04
CA GLY A 71 -20.36 -5.87 -4.17
C GLY A 71 -18.97 -5.24 -4.33
N GLU A 72 -18.81 -4.30 -5.28
CA GLU A 72 -17.53 -3.65 -5.58
C GLU A 72 -16.92 -2.97 -4.36
N GLY A 73 -17.76 -2.51 -3.42
CA GLY A 73 -17.30 -1.97 -2.15
C GLY A 73 -16.42 -2.93 -1.35
N PHE A 74 -16.75 -4.23 -1.33
CA PHE A 74 -15.96 -5.22 -0.62
C PHE A 74 -14.61 -5.43 -1.30
N THR A 75 -14.59 -5.49 -2.64
CA THR A 75 -13.36 -5.59 -3.41
C THR A 75 -12.48 -4.35 -3.21
N ILE A 76 -13.05 -3.15 -3.35
CA ILE A 76 -12.34 -1.88 -3.19
C ILE A 76 -11.73 -1.79 -1.78
N VAL A 77 -12.52 -2.00 -0.72
CA VAL A 77 -12.02 -1.87 0.66
C VAL A 77 -11.00 -2.96 1.00
N SER A 78 -11.16 -4.18 0.47
CA SER A 78 -10.14 -5.24 0.63
C SER A 78 -8.80 -4.82 0.03
N VAL A 79 -8.83 -4.22 -1.17
CA VAL A 79 -7.63 -3.73 -1.85
C VAL A 79 -7.04 -2.52 -1.12
N GLN A 80 -7.87 -1.60 -0.63
CA GLN A 80 -7.44 -0.47 0.20
C GLN A 80 -6.73 -0.94 1.47
N CYS A 81 -7.25 -1.98 2.14
CA CYS A 81 -6.59 -2.56 3.32
C CYS A 81 -5.22 -3.16 3.00
N ALA A 82 -5.11 -3.90 1.89
CA ALA A 82 -3.83 -4.43 1.43
C ALA A 82 -2.83 -3.30 1.08
N LEU A 83 -3.33 -2.21 0.48
CA LEU A 83 -2.53 -1.03 0.14
C LEU A 83 -2.04 -0.31 1.40
N ILE A 84 -2.90 -0.09 2.41
CA ILE A 84 -2.52 0.50 3.70
C ILE A 84 -1.41 -0.31 4.35
N GLU A 85 -1.52 -1.64 4.38
CA GLU A 85 -0.48 -2.49 4.95
C GLU A 85 0.87 -2.35 4.20
N PHE A 86 0.82 -2.28 2.87
CA PHE A 86 2.00 -2.03 2.05
C PHE A 86 2.61 -0.65 2.32
N LEU A 87 1.79 0.40 2.44
CA LEU A 87 2.22 1.76 2.74
C LEU A 87 2.85 1.86 4.13
N ALA A 88 2.25 1.22 5.13
CA ALA A 88 2.80 1.12 6.48
C ALA A 88 4.18 0.44 6.48
N ALA A 89 4.30 -0.70 5.79
CA ALA A 89 5.58 -1.40 5.64
C ALA A 89 6.62 -0.56 4.90
N THR A 90 6.20 0.20 3.89
CA THR A 90 7.08 1.06 3.09
C THR A 90 7.59 2.23 3.91
N ARG A 91 6.71 2.92 4.65
CA ARG A 91 7.08 4.00 5.58
C ARG A 91 8.06 3.53 6.65
N ALA A 92 7.83 2.36 7.23
CA ALA A 92 8.72 1.78 8.24
C ALA A 92 10.01 1.16 7.66
N GLY A 93 10.08 0.97 6.33
CA GLY A 93 11.17 0.26 5.67
C GLY A 93 11.27 -1.20 6.10
N LYS A 94 10.10 -1.84 6.31
CA LYS A 94 9.96 -3.20 6.82
C LYS A 94 9.64 -4.22 5.71
N LYS A 95 10.24 -5.40 5.84
CA LYS A 95 10.18 -6.52 4.90
C LYS A 95 9.30 -7.63 5.48
N TYR A 96 8.37 -8.15 4.70
CA TYR A 96 7.55 -9.26 5.16
C TYR A 96 8.36 -10.56 5.06
N ARG A 97 8.29 -11.38 6.10
CA ARG A 97 8.80 -12.76 6.11
C ARG A 97 7.72 -13.66 6.69
N HIS A 98 7.42 -14.74 5.97
CA HIS A 98 6.43 -15.71 6.46
C HIS A 98 6.92 -16.46 7.71
N LYS A 99 8.24 -16.64 7.86
CA LYS A 99 8.85 -17.31 9.02
C LYS A 99 10.17 -16.62 9.38
N ASN A 100 10.55 -16.71 10.65
CA ASN A 100 11.86 -16.31 11.18
C ASN A 100 12.23 -14.85 10.87
N ALA A 101 11.24 -13.94 10.89
CA ALA A 101 11.49 -12.51 10.68
C ALA A 101 12.52 -11.97 11.67
N GLN A 102 13.55 -11.31 11.18
CA GLN A 102 14.60 -10.71 11.98
C GLN A 102 14.33 -9.22 12.27
N SER A 103 14.38 -8.86 13.55
CA SER A 103 14.35 -7.46 13.98
C SER A 103 15.59 -6.71 13.47
N PRO A 104 15.51 -5.39 13.18
CA PRO A 104 14.36 -4.50 13.33
C PRO A 104 13.56 -4.26 12.04
N HIS A 105 14.04 -4.77 10.90
CA HIS A 105 13.53 -4.41 9.57
C HIS A 105 12.69 -5.51 8.91
N GLU A 106 12.39 -6.60 9.60
CA GLU A 106 11.49 -7.63 9.11
C GLU A 106 10.29 -7.80 10.05
N TYR A 107 9.16 -8.26 9.50
CA TYR A 107 7.95 -8.56 10.25
C TYR A 107 7.26 -9.79 9.65
N GLN A 108 6.56 -10.53 10.51
CA GLN A 108 5.74 -11.69 10.12
C GLN A 108 4.27 -11.55 10.50
N ASN A 109 3.93 -10.58 11.35
CA ASN A 109 2.56 -10.28 11.76
C ASN A 109 2.25 -8.82 11.41
N SER A 110 1.24 -8.61 10.57
CA SER A 110 0.89 -7.27 10.08
C SER A 110 -0.02 -6.49 11.00
N ARG A 111 -0.64 -7.11 12.02
CA ARG A 111 -1.57 -6.45 12.95
C ARG A 111 -0.98 -5.17 13.53
N LYS A 112 0.16 -5.28 14.22
CA LYS A 112 0.79 -4.13 14.85
C LYS A 112 1.14 -3.05 13.83
N LEU A 113 1.70 -3.44 12.68
CA LEU A 113 2.11 -2.49 11.64
C LEU A 113 0.91 -1.73 11.05
N PHE A 114 -0.20 -2.42 10.82
CA PHE A 114 -1.43 -1.84 10.29
C PHE A 114 -2.10 -0.92 11.31
N VAL A 115 -2.25 -1.38 12.56
CA VAL A 115 -2.88 -0.62 13.64
C VAL A 115 -2.06 0.63 13.94
N ASP A 116 -0.75 0.49 14.23
CA ASP A 116 0.16 1.62 14.48
C ASP A 116 0.08 2.67 13.35
N PHE A 117 0.01 2.22 12.09
CA PHE A 117 -0.11 3.13 10.96
C PHE A 117 -1.42 3.94 10.99
N LEU A 118 -2.55 3.30 11.25
CA LEU A 118 -3.85 3.99 11.25
C LEU A 118 -3.98 5.02 12.38
N PHE A 119 -3.47 4.76 13.59
CA PHE A 119 -3.66 5.70 14.71
C PHE A 119 -2.47 6.65 14.95
N GLN A 120 -1.32 6.46 14.30
CA GLN A 120 -0.12 7.30 14.49
C GLN A 120 0.33 8.05 13.24
N THR A 121 -0.27 7.80 12.07
CA THR A 121 0.16 8.42 10.81
C THR A 121 -0.92 9.31 10.24
N SER A 122 -0.65 10.61 10.14
CA SER A 122 -1.50 11.55 9.41
C SER A 122 -1.69 11.13 7.94
N PRO A 123 -2.89 11.29 7.36
CA PRO A 123 -4.11 11.85 7.98
C PRO A 123 -4.98 10.81 8.73
N PHE A 124 -4.56 9.55 8.80
CA PHE A 124 -5.36 8.46 9.39
C PHE A 124 -5.51 8.60 10.91
N ASP A 125 -4.50 9.17 11.58
CA ASP A 125 -4.52 9.42 13.03
C ASP A 125 -5.67 10.33 13.48
N GLN A 126 -6.24 11.13 12.56
CA GLN A 126 -7.44 11.94 12.82
C GLN A 126 -8.74 11.12 12.74
N LEU A 127 -8.68 9.92 12.18
CA LEU A 127 -9.83 9.04 11.94
C LEU A 127 -9.91 7.90 12.98
N PHE A 128 -8.78 7.49 13.53
CA PHE A 128 -8.67 6.30 14.38
C PHE A 128 -7.98 6.62 15.70
N SER A 129 -8.62 6.24 16.81
CA SER A 129 -7.87 5.89 18.03
C SER A 129 -7.18 4.52 17.85
N GLU A 130 -6.28 4.15 18.77
CA GLU A 130 -5.69 2.80 18.77
C GLU A 130 -6.77 1.71 18.84
N GLY A 131 -7.81 1.92 19.67
CA GLY A 131 -8.94 1.00 19.80
C GLY A 131 -9.76 0.89 18.51
N ASP A 132 -10.02 2.01 17.84
CA ASP A 132 -10.75 2.01 16.57
C ASP A 132 -9.95 1.34 15.45
N ALA A 133 -8.63 1.58 15.40
CA ALA A 133 -7.74 0.94 14.42
C ALA A 133 -7.70 -0.58 14.61
N GLU A 134 -7.71 -1.04 15.86
CA GLU A 134 -7.77 -2.45 16.21
C GLU A 134 -9.13 -3.07 15.83
N ASP A 135 -10.23 -2.38 16.14
CA ASP A 135 -11.58 -2.80 15.74
C ASP A 135 -11.70 -2.91 14.22
N PHE A 136 -11.23 -1.91 13.48
CA PHE A 136 -11.20 -1.91 12.01
C PHE A 136 -10.34 -3.05 11.45
N TYR A 137 -9.17 -3.31 12.05
CA TYR A 137 -8.29 -4.40 11.62
C TYR A 137 -8.97 -5.77 11.71
N ILE A 138 -9.67 -6.03 12.82
CA ILE A 138 -10.36 -7.31 13.08
C ILE A 138 -11.63 -7.42 12.23
N ASN A 139 -12.48 -6.39 12.29
CA ASN A 139 -13.87 -6.46 11.82
C ASN A 139 -14.09 -5.97 10.40
N VAL A 140 -13.12 -5.27 9.80
CA VAL A 140 -13.11 -4.89 8.38
C VAL A 140 -12.01 -5.64 7.65
N ARG A 141 -10.73 -5.36 7.93
CA ARG A 141 -9.60 -5.90 7.13
C ARG A 141 -9.56 -7.43 7.14
N CYS A 142 -9.54 -8.05 8.33
CA CYS A 142 -9.45 -9.51 8.45
C CYS A 142 -10.76 -10.21 8.05
N ALA A 143 -11.90 -9.63 8.43
CA ALA A 143 -13.21 -10.16 8.08
C ALA A 143 -13.42 -10.22 6.56
N LEU A 144 -13.05 -9.16 5.82
CA LEU A 144 -13.18 -9.13 4.37
C LEU A 144 -12.31 -10.21 3.71
N LEU A 145 -11.09 -10.41 4.21
CA LEU A 145 -10.15 -11.36 3.61
C LEU A 145 -10.46 -12.83 3.96
N HIS A 146 -10.90 -13.11 5.18
CA HIS A 146 -11.06 -14.48 5.66
C HIS A 146 -12.51 -14.97 5.66
N GLU A 147 -13.48 -14.06 5.66
CA GLU A 147 -14.90 -14.40 5.81
C GLU A 147 -15.78 -13.78 4.70
N ALA A 148 -15.19 -13.02 3.77
CA ALA A 148 -15.91 -12.30 2.70
C ALA A 148 -17.06 -11.42 3.23
N ARG A 149 -16.90 -10.87 4.44
CA ARG A 149 -17.88 -10.01 5.12
C ARG A 149 -17.22 -8.96 5.99
N THR A 150 -17.99 -7.97 6.42
CA THR A 150 -17.67 -7.18 7.60
C THR A 150 -18.29 -7.81 8.86
N LYS A 151 -17.75 -7.47 10.03
CA LYS A 151 -18.20 -7.95 11.35
C LYS A 151 -18.58 -6.80 12.28
N ASP A 152 -19.23 -7.14 13.39
CA ASP A 152 -19.51 -6.24 14.51
C ASP A 152 -20.22 -4.93 14.13
N GLY A 153 -21.14 -5.00 13.17
CA GLY A 153 -21.93 -3.87 12.69
C GLY A 153 -21.23 -2.97 11.68
N TRP A 154 -19.98 -3.28 11.30
CA TRP A 154 -19.31 -2.54 10.23
C TRP A 154 -20.02 -2.67 8.90
N ILE A 155 -20.18 -1.56 8.18
CA ILE A 155 -20.70 -1.54 6.81
C ILE A 155 -19.77 -0.75 5.90
N ILE A 156 -19.79 -1.10 4.61
CA ILE A 156 -19.11 -0.36 3.57
C ILE A 156 -20.16 0.44 2.82
N TRP A 157 -19.96 1.76 2.77
CA TRP A 157 -20.78 2.68 2.02
C TRP A 157 -19.94 3.41 0.97
N VAL A 158 -20.61 4.15 0.11
CA VAL A 158 -20.02 4.75 -1.07
C VAL A 158 -19.30 6.03 -0.71
N THR A 159 -20.08 7.05 -0.33
CA THR A 159 -19.65 8.40 -0.04
C THR A 159 -20.25 8.87 1.28
N GLY A 160 -19.49 9.70 1.97
CA GLY A 160 -19.87 10.29 3.24
C GLY A 160 -18.96 11.48 3.55
N ALA A 161 -19.36 12.28 4.53
CA ALA A 161 -18.63 13.49 4.91
C ALA A 161 -17.24 13.19 5.52
N VAL A 162 -17.08 12.01 6.14
CA VAL A 162 -15.80 11.52 6.66
C VAL A 162 -15.40 10.24 5.95
N PRO A 163 -14.10 9.91 5.84
CA PRO A 163 -13.65 8.67 5.22
C PRO A 163 -14.07 7.41 6.00
N VAL A 164 -13.97 7.47 7.32
CA VAL A 164 -14.35 6.39 8.23
C VAL A 164 -15.05 7.02 9.44
N ASP A 165 -16.24 6.52 9.76
CA ASP A 165 -16.97 6.89 10.97
C ASP A 165 -16.92 5.70 11.93
N CYS A 166 -15.94 5.67 12.82
CA CYS A 166 -15.71 4.55 13.76
C CYS A 166 -16.86 4.39 14.76
N LYS A 167 -17.56 5.49 15.11
CA LYS A 167 -18.72 5.45 16.02
C LYS A 167 -19.92 4.76 15.37
N LYS A 168 -20.17 5.06 14.10
CA LYS A 168 -21.24 4.40 13.31
C LYS A 168 -20.78 3.11 12.64
N LYS A 169 -19.48 2.82 12.69
CA LYS A 169 -18.82 1.69 12.02
C LYS A 169 -19.08 1.67 10.51
N ILE A 170 -18.81 2.80 9.85
CA ILE A 170 -19.00 2.95 8.40
C ILE A 170 -17.68 3.29 7.74
N VAL A 171 -17.31 2.53 6.70
CA VAL A 171 -16.23 2.88 5.77
C VAL A 171 -16.84 3.49 4.53
N TYR A 172 -16.57 4.75 4.24
CA TYR A 172 -17.00 5.42 3.02
C TYR A 172 -15.91 5.26 1.97
N ARG A 173 -16.02 4.22 1.14
CA ARG A 173 -14.91 3.71 0.32
C ARG A 173 -14.30 4.75 -0.61
N ASP A 174 -15.08 5.68 -1.17
CA ASP A 174 -14.58 6.69 -2.11
C ASP A 174 -13.86 7.82 -1.36
N SER A 175 -14.42 8.26 -0.22
CA SER A 175 -13.78 9.24 0.67
C SER A 175 -12.48 8.66 1.29
N PHE A 176 -12.48 7.36 1.60
CA PHE A 176 -11.29 6.66 2.08
C PHE A 176 -10.24 6.47 0.98
N GLN A 177 -10.66 6.21 -0.26
CA GLN A 177 -9.76 6.21 -1.41
C GLN A 177 -9.04 7.55 -1.57
N ALA A 178 -9.78 8.66 -1.52
CA ALA A 178 -9.22 10.01 -1.62
C ALA A 178 -8.22 10.28 -0.48
N THR A 179 -8.50 9.79 0.73
CA THR A 179 -7.58 9.92 1.88
C THR A 179 -6.27 9.15 1.65
N ILE A 180 -6.36 7.93 1.11
CA ILE A 180 -5.17 7.12 0.77
C ILE A 180 -4.34 7.78 -0.33
N GLU A 181 -4.99 8.32 -1.37
CA GLU A 181 -4.31 9.04 -2.46
C GLU A 181 -3.63 10.32 -1.96
N GLY A 182 -4.30 11.07 -1.08
CA GLY A 182 -3.72 12.22 -0.39
C GLY A 182 -2.46 11.84 0.39
N TYR A 183 -2.53 10.79 1.22
CA TYR A 183 -1.36 10.26 1.94
C TYR A 183 -0.22 9.87 0.99
N ILE A 184 -0.51 9.22 -0.14
CA ILE A 184 0.52 8.82 -1.11
C ILE A 184 1.24 10.05 -1.69
N ASN A 185 0.51 11.12 -2.00
CA ASN A 185 1.10 12.37 -2.49
C ASN A 185 1.96 13.03 -1.42
N ASP A 186 1.46 13.13 -0.18
CA ASP A 186 2.22 13.70 0.95
C ASP A 186 3.47 12.88 1.26
N TYR A 187 3.39 11.54 1.17
CA TYR A 187 4.54 10.65 1.28
C TYR A 187 5.58 10.95 0.20
N GLY A 188 5.15 11.17 -1.05
CA GLY A 188 6.04 11.52 -2.16
C GLY A 188 6.78 12.83 -1.91
N LEU A 189 6.08 13.85 -1.42
CA LEU A 189 6.69 15.13 -1.03
C LEU A 189 7.70 14.95 0.11
N ALA A 190 7.29 14.26 1.18
CA ALA A 190 8.17 14.00 2.32
C ALA A 190 9.42 13.20 1.92
N LEU A 191 9.29 12.25 0.98
CA LEU A 191 10.42 11.45 0.49
C LEU A 191 11.50 12.31 -0.18
N THR A 192 11.19 13.51 -0.69
CA THR A 192 12.19 14.38 -1.32
C THR A 192 13.12 15.06 -0.31
N VAL A 193 12.76 15.11 0.97
CA VAL A 193 13.49 15.88 1.99
C VAL A 193 13.84 15.09 3.26
N ASP A 194 13.10 14.04 3.61
CA ASP A 194 13.32 13.28 4.84
C ASP A 194 14.31 12.12 4.63
N ALA A 195 15.55 12.29 5.11
CA ALA A 195 16.61 11.29 5.01
C ALA A 195 16.29 9.96 5.72
N SER A 196 15.51 9.98 6.80
CA SER A 196 15.09 8.77 7.50
C SER A 196 14.07 7.99 6.67
N LEU A 197 13.09 8.70 6.10
CA LEU A 197 12.09 8.13 5.22
C LEU A 197 12.71 7.56 3.94
N GLN A 198 13.69 8.27 3.37
CA GLN A 198 14.49 7.82 2.24
C GLN A 198 15.24 6.52 2.53
N GLY A 199 15.88 6.42 3.69
CA GLY A 199 16.52 5.18 4.14
C GLY A 199 15.52 4.02 4.28
N ALA A 200 14.32 4.30 4.81
CA ALA A 200 13.24 3.32 4.90
C ALA A 200 12.75 2.85 3.52
N PHE A 201 12.54 3.79 2.60
CA PHE A 201 12.16 3.52 1.22
C PHE A 201 13.18 2.62 0.51
N MET A 202 14.47 2.94 0.60
CA MET A 202 15.53 2.12 0.01
C MET A 202 15.53 0.69 0.57
N ARG A 203 15.43 0.52 1.90
CA ARG A 203 15.35 -0.82 2.50
C ARG A 203 14.18 -1.63 1.95
N LYS A 204 13.02 -0.98 1.76
CA LYS A 204 11.83 -1.62 1.21
C LYS A 204 12.00 -2.00 -0.26
N PHE A 205 12.43 -1.06 -1.11
CA PHE A 205 12.53 -1.31 -2.54
C PHE A 205 13.68 -2.24 -2.90
N ASN A 206 14.76 -2.26 -2.12
CA ASN A 206 15.80 -3.28 -2.25
C ASN A 206 15.26 -4.70 -1.98
N ASP A 207 14.33 -4.86 -1.03
CA ASP A 207 13.68 -6.16 -0.78
C ASP A 207 12.70 -6.55 -1.89
N LEU A 208 11.96 -5.59 -2.44
CA LEU A 208 11.07 -5.83 -3.58
C LEU A 208 11.83 -6.15 -4.87
N ALA A 209 13.13 -5.84 -4.92
CA ALA A 209 14.02 -6.08 -6.03
C ALA A 209 14.97 -7.28 -5.83
N ALA A 210 14.90 -7.96 -4.68
CA ALA A 210 15.78 -9.05 -4.31
C ALA A 210 15.47 -10.35 -5.09
#